data_AF-X1A1B5-F1
#
_entry.id   AF-X1A1B5-F1
#
_cell.length_a   1.000
_cell.length_b   1.000
_cell.length_c   1.000
_cell.angle_alpha   90.00
_cell.angle_beta   90.00
_cell.angle_gamma   90.00
#
_symmetry.space_group_name_H-M   'P 1'
#
loop_
_entity.id
_entity.type
_entity.pdbx_description
1 polymer ?
#
loop_
_entity_poly.entity_id
_entity_poly.type
_entity_poly.pdbx_seq_one_letter_code
_entity_poly.pdbx_strand_id
1 'polypeptide(L)'
;MVHCSPPYEEGIKKPEIETEFIKRYLGVLEKTKGKLHIQHVSKKESVDLIRDAKQRGISITSETCPHYFTYTYQDLNVKVNPPLASKEDILAIKEGLSDGTIDVITSDYAPEPRETGIAGFKSFIPLSYSLVSEGVLTEEQLKEKLFINPKKIIESGGYAIGSS
;
A
#
# COMPACT_ATOMS: atom_id res chain seq x y z
N MET A 1 11.08 5.21 -3.14
CA MET A 1 9.70 5.21 -2.60
C MET A 1 8.89 6.20 -3.43
N VAL A 2 7.70 5.84 -3.88
CA VAL A 2 6.85 6.70 -4.71
C VAL A 2 5.40 6.68 -4.22
N HIS A 3 4.74 7.83 -4.23
CA HIS A 3 3.28 7.91 -4.05
C HIS A 3 2.61 7.67 -5.40
N CYS A 4 1.54 6.88 -5.44
CA CYS A 4 0.93 6.49 -6.72
C CYS A 4 -0.29 7.31 -7.10
N SER A 5 -0.53 8.42 -6.42
CA SER A 5 -1.59 9.37 -6.80
C SER A 5 -1.06 10.79 -6.82
N PRO A 6 -1.58 11.65 -7.71
CA PRO A 6 -1.18 13.05 -7.76
C PRO A 6 -1.62 13.75 -6.46
N PRO A 7 -1.03 14.91 -6.11
CA PRO A 7 -1.59 15.74 -5.05
C PRO A 7 -3.08 16.00 -5.33
N TYR A 8 -3.88 15.98 -4.27
CA TYR A 8 -5.28 16.37 -4.38
C TYR A 8 -5.32 17.87 -4.68
N GLU A 9 -5.85 18.25 -5.83
CA GLU A 9 -6.12 19.65 -6.18
C GLU A 9 -7.64 19.82 -6.36
N GLU A 10 -8.23 20.82 -5.68
CA GLU A 10 -9.63 21.18 -5.90
C GLU A 10 -9.88 21.47 -7.38
N GLY A 11 -10.78 20.68 -8.00
CA GLY A 11 -11.16 20.86 -9.40
C GLY A 11 -10.56 19.87 -10.40
N ILE A 12 -9.60 19.01 -9.99
CA ILE A 12 -9.17 17.88 -10.83
C ILE A 12 -10.28 16.82 -10.83
N LYS A 13 -11.08 16.80 -11.90
CA LYS A 13 -12.23 15.88 -12.07
C LYS A 13 -11.83 14.42 -12.30
N LYS A 14 -10.58 14.14 -12.64
CA LYS A 14 -10.01 12.80 -12.83
C LYS A 14 -8.53 12.83 -12.43
N PRO A 15 -8.18 12.61 -11.15
CA PRO A 15 -6.78 12.36 -10.81
C PRO A 15 -6.28 11.20 -11.69
N GLU A 16 -5.06 11.33 -12.23
CA GLU A 16 -4.39 10.22 -12.92
C GLU A 16 -4.50 8.98 -12.02
N ILE A 17 -5.00 7.89 -12.60
CA ILE A 17 -5.44 6.73 -11.83
C ILE A 17 -4.19 6.07 -11.25
N GLU A 18 -4.26 5.58 -10.01
CA GLU A 18 -3.14 4.92 -9.31
C GLU A 18 -2.35 3.95 -10.21
N THR A 19 -3.07 3.24 -11.06
CA THR A 19 -2.57 2.23 -12.00
C THR A 19 -1.71 2.83 -13.11
N GLU A 20 -1.98 4.06 -13.57
CA GLU A 20 -1.21 4.76 -14.60
C GLU A 20 0.18 5.15 -14.08
N PHE A 21 0.24 5.66 -12.84
CA PHE A 21 1.52 5.96 -12.18
C PHE A 21 2.36 4.71 -12.00
N ILE A 22 1.75 3.61 -11.51
CA ILE A 22 2.45 2.33 -11.36
C ILE A 22 2.99 1.85 -12.71
N LYS A 23 2.18 1.86 -13.78
CA LYS A 23 2.63 1.49 -15.15
C LYS A 23 3.82 2.34 -15.60
N ARG A 24 3.77 3.65 -15.36
CA ARG A 24 4.86 4.57 -15.72
C ARG A 24 6.14 4.27 -14.94
N TYR A 25 6.05 4.06 -13.63
CA TYR A 25 7.22 3.72 -12.81
C TYR A 25 7.82 2.37 -13.20
N LEU A 26 6.99 1.36 -13.49
CA LEU A 26 7.46 0.07 -13.99
C LEU A 26 8.26 0.22 -15.29
N GLY A 27 7.76 1.00 -16.26
CA GLY A 27 8.47 1.24 -17.52
C GLY A 27 9.81 1.95 -17.37
N VAL A 28 9.99 2.75 -16.32
CA VAL A 28 11.29 3.36 -15.97
C VAL A 28 12.19 2.35 -15.26
N LEU A 29 11.63 1.57 -14.34
CA LEU A 29 12.36 0.59 -13.54
C LEU A 29 12.97 -0.53 -14.39
N GLU A 30 12.25 -0.98 -15.41
CA GLU A 30 12.73 -1.97 -16.39
C GLU A 30 14.00 -1.52 -17.12
N LYS A 31 14.13 -0.21 -17.38
CA LYS A 31 15.29 0.37 -18.06
C LYS A 31 16.47 0.62 -17.12
N THR A 32 16.20 0.86 -15.84
CA THR A 32 17.22 1.32 -14.87
C THR A 32 17.70 0.22 -13.93
N LYS A 33 16.98 -0.90 -13.81
CA LYS A 33 17.27 -2.03 -12.89
C LYS A 33 17.41 -1.59 -11.43
N GLY A 34 16.74 -0.52 -11.05
CA GLY A 34 16.69 -0.03 -9.67
C GLY A 34 15.74 -0.83 -8.78
N LYS A 35 15.50 -0.31 -7.58
CA LYS A 35 14.47 -0.79 -6.65
C LYS A 35 13.33 0.21 -6.55
N LEU A 36 12.11 -0.27 -6.46
CA LEU A 36 10.92 0.58 -6.30
C LEU A 36 10.09 0.11 -5.11
N HIS A 37 9.57 1.08 -4.35
CA HIS A 37 8.60 0.84 -3.31
C HIS A 37 7.36 1.69 -3.58
N ILE A 38 6.24 1.01 -3.82
CA ILE A 38 4.93 1.58 -4.12
C ILE A 38 4.16 1.79 -2.82
N GLN A 39 3.78 3.02 -2.53
CA GLN A 39 3.04 3.32 -1.30
C GLN A 39 1.52 3.31 -1.50
N HIS A 40 0.80 2.97 -0.43
CA HIS A 40 -0.66 3.09 -0.26
C HIS A 40 -1.50 2.41 -1.35
N VAL A 41 -1.13 1.20 -1.78
CA VAL A 41 -1.87 0.45 -2.83
C VAL A 41 -3.34 0.29 -2.42
N SER A 42 -4.26 0.74 -3.26
CA SER A 42 -5.69 0.81 -2.95
C SER A 42 -6.61 0.11 -3.96
N LYS A 43 -6.09 -0.33 -5.11
CA LYS A 43 -6.88 -0.90 -6.22
C LYS A 43 -6.48 -2.31 -6.60
N LYS A 44 -7.46 -3.12 -6.98
CA LYS A 44 -7.25 -4.47 -7.53
C LYS A 44 -6.30 -4.45 -8.73
N GLU A 45 -6.52 -3.54 -9.68
CA GLU A 45 -5.66 -3.44 -10.88
C GLU A 45 -4.20 -3.11 -10.49
N SER A 46 -3.98 -2.30 -9.46
CA SER A 46 -2.63 -2.03 -8.94
C SER A 46 -1.98 -3.29 -8.36
N VAL A 47 -2.72 -4.08 -7.58
CA VAL A 47 -2.26 -5.37 -7.05
C VAL A 47 -1.87 -6.31 -8.20
N ASP A 48 -2.71 -6.41 -9.23
CA ASP A 48 -2.46 -7.25 -10.40
C ASP A 48 -1.19 -6.82 -11.16
N LEU A 49 -0.97 -5.51 -11.34
CA LEU A 49 0.24 -4.95 -11.95
C LEU A 49 1.51 -5.25 -11.13
N ILE A 50 1.44 -5.11 -9.81
CA ILE A 50 2.56 -5.40 -8.91
C ILE A 50 2.89 -6.89 -8.94
N ARG A 51 1.87 -7.76 -8.95
CA ARG A 51 2.03 -9.20 -9.04
C ARG A 51 2.74 -9.61 -10.33
N ASP A 52 2.30 -9.08 -11.48
CA ASP A 52 2.95 -9.31 -12.78
C ASP A 52 4.40 -8.82 -12.76
N ALA A 53 4.65 -7.61 -12.27
CA ALA A 53 6.00 -7.06 -12.19
C ALA A 53 6.94 -7.95 -11.34
N LYS A 54 6.47 -8.42 -10.19
CA LYS A 54 7.23 -9.36 -9.33
C LYS A 54 7.51 -10.68 -10.06
N GLN A 55 6.53 -11.24 -10.78
CA GLN A 55 6.71 -12.47 -11.57
C GLN A 55 7.75 -12.30 -12.68
N ARG A 56 7.85 -11.12 -13.27
CA ARG A 56 8.89 -10.76 -14.26
C ARG A 56 10.27 -10.48 -13.65
N GLY A 57 10.43 -10.66 -12.33
CA GLY A 57 11.69 -10.45 -11.61
C GLY A 57 12.06 -8.99 -11.39
N ILE A 58 11.11 -8.07 -11.53
CA ILE A 58 11.33 -6.65 -11.26
C ILE A 58 11.47 -6.46 -9.74
N SER A 59 12.49 -5.71 -9.31
CA SER A 59 12.71 -5.41 -7.90
C SER A 59 11.74 -4.33 -7.41
N ILE A 60 10.50 -4.75 -7.17
CA ILE A 60 9.40 -3.92 -6.67
C ILE A 60 8.89 -4.45 -5.34
N THR A 61 8.58 -3.53 -4.44
CA THR A 61 7.89 -3.78 -3.18
C THR A 61 6.70 -2.84 -3.07
N SER A 62 5.74 -3.19 -2.23
CA SER A 62 4.54 -2.36 -2.04
C SER A 62 4.01 -2.42 -0.62
N GLU A 63 3.28 -1.39 -0.25
CA GLU A 63 2.53 -1.30 1.01
C GLU A 63 1.07 -0.93 0.77
N THR A 64 0.23 -1.28 1.72
CA THR A 64 -1.17 -0.82 1.82
C THR A 64 -1.47 -0.40 3.25
N CYS A 65 -2.68 0.10 3.50
CA CYS A 65 -3.07 0.69 4.77
C CYS A 65 -4.39 0.10 5.28
N PRO A 66 -4.63 0.04 6.60
CA PRO A 66 -5.82 -0.60 7.14
C PRO A 66 -7.15 -0.10 6.60
N HIS A 67 -7.26 1.18 6.29
CA HIS A 67 -8.49 1.71 5.71
C HIS A 67 -8.80 1.14 4.32
N TYR A 68 -7.80 0.71 3.54
CA TYR A 68 -8.02 0.11 2.21
C TYR A 68 -8.44 -1.36 2.23
N PHE A 69 -8.27 -2.08 3.35
CA PHE A 69 -8.78 -3.44 3.51
C PHE A 69 -9.90 -3.57 4.54
N THR A 70 -10.30 -2.45 5.16
CA THR A 70 -11.39 -2.39 6.16
C THR A 70 -12.62 -1.68 5.61
N TYR A 71 -12.44 -0.53 4.95
CA TYR A 71 -13.54 0.37 4.59
C TYR A 71 -13.64 0.55 3.08
N THR A 72 -14.87 0.58 2.59
CA THR A 72 -15.19 1.00 1.23
C THR A 72 -15.50 2.49 1.19
N TYR A 73 -15.54 3.06 -0.02
CA TYR A 73 -16.03 4.42 -0.25
C TYR A 73 -17.49 4.66 0.21
N GLN A 74 -18.25 3.61 0.50
CA GLN A 74 -19.63 3.71 1.02
C GLN A 74 -19.67 3.77 2.56
N ASP A 75 -18.63 3.25 3.23
CA ASP A 75 -18.61 3.12 4.69
C ASP A 75 -18.16 4.43 5.37
N LEU A 76 -17.27 5.18 4.72
CA LEU A 76 -16.70 6.42 5.25
C LEU A 76 -16.68 7.52 4.19
N ASN A 77 -17.24 8.67 4.55
CA ASN A 77 -17.13 9.89 3.74
C ASN A 77 -15.89 10.70 4.18
N VAL A 78 -14.71 10.25 3.74
CA VAL A 78 -13.42 10.86 4.07
C VAL A 78 -12.65 11.20 2.80
N LYS A 79 -11.98 12.34 2.78
CA LYS A 79 -11.07 12.72 1.69
C LYS A 79 -9.72 12.07 1.96
N VAL A 80 -9.41 10.99 1.27
CA VAL A 80 -8.12 10.28 1.34
C VAL A 80 -7.59 10.07 -0.09
N ASN A 81 -6.27 10.00 -0.22
CA ASN A 81 -5.59 9.86 -1.50
C ASN A 81 -4.49 8.79 -1.41
N PRO A 82 -4.60 7.63 -2.09
CA PRO A 82 -5.68 7.23 -2.99
C PRO A 82 -7.10 7.18 -2.38
N PRO A 83 -8.17 7.31 -3.18
CA PRO A 83 -9.54 7.23 -2.67
C PRO A 83 -9.86 5.81 -2.17
N LEU A 84 -10.81 5.70 -1.23
CA LEU A 84 -11.21 4.42 -0.66
C LEU A 84 -11.61 3.37 -1.71
N ALA A 85 -11.38 2.12 -1.33
CA ALA A 85 -11.53 0.94 -2.14
C ALA A 85 -13.00 0.57 -2.41
N SER A 86 -13.26 -0.13 -3.52
CA SER A 86 -14.49 -0.93 -3.70
C SER A 86 -14.40 -2.23 -2.91
N LYS A 87 -15.48 -3.03 -2.86
CA LYS A 87 -15.42 -4.34 -2.19
C LYS A 87 -14.48 -5.30 -2.91
N GLU A 88 -14.46 -5.23 -4.24
CA GLU A 88 -13.58 -6.00 -5.10
C GLU A 88 -12.11 -5.63 -4.86
N ASP A 89 -11.83 -4.34 -4.69
CA ASP A 89 -10.50 -3.85 -4.31
C ASP A 89 -10.05 -4.37 -2.93
N ILE A 90 -10.94 -4.34 -1.92
CA ILE A 90 -10.63 -4.87 -0.58
C ILE A 90 -10.23 -6.35 -0.66
N LEU A 91 -10.99 -7.15 -1.40
CA LEU A 91 -10.70 -8.59 -1.55
C LEU A 91 -9.34 -8.80 -2.23
N ALA A 92 -9.05 -8.05 -3.29
CA ALA A 92 -7.76 -8.13 -3.98
C ALA A 92 -6.59 -7.69 -3.09
N ILE A 93 -6.78 -6.68 -2.24
CA ILE A 93 -5.76 -6.26 -1.26
C ILE A 93 -5.53 -7.35 -0.22
N LYS A 94 -6.60 -7.96 0.31
CA LYS A 94 -6.50 -9.07 1.27
C LYS A 94 -5.77 -10.27 0.67
N GLU A 95 -6.09 -10.63 -0.57
CA GLU A 95 -5.38 -11.68 -1.32
C GLU A 95 -3.92 -11.29 -1.56
N GLY A 96 -3.66 -10.05 -2.00
CA GLY A 96 -2.31 -9.53 -2.22
C GLY A 96 -1.45 -9.50 -0.95
N LEU A 97 -2.07 -9.28 0.21
CA LEU A 97 -1.40 -9.45 1.50
C LEU A 97 -1.09 -10.94 1.74
N SER A 98 -2.07 -11.83 1.58
CA SER A 98 -1.89 -13.25 1.86
C SER A 98 -0.85 -13.93 0.96
N ASP A 99 -0.83 -13.59 -0.34
CA ASP A 99 0.04 -14.20 -1.36
C ASP A 99 1.45 -13.57 -1.45
N GLY A 100 1.71 -12.48 -0.71
CA GLY A 100 3.01 -11.78 -0.69
C GLY A 100 3.20 -10.74 -1.81
N THR A 101 2.17 -10.47 -2.62
CA THR A 101 2.18 -9.36 -3.59
C THR A 101 2.38 -8.02 -2.89
N ILE A 102 1.68 -7.81 -1.76
CA ILE A 102 1.82 -6.65 -0.88
C ILE A 102 2.72 -7.02 0.31
N ASP A 103 3.82 -6.29 0.45
CA ASP A 103 4.91 -6.62 1.38
C ASP A 103 4.67 -6.09 2.79
N VAL A 104 4.02 -4.92 2.90
CA VAL A 104 3.97 -4.13 4.12
C VAL A 104 2.57 -3.58 4.40
N ILE A 105 2.23 -3.45 5.68
CA ILE A 105 1.07 -2.69 6.15
C ILE A 105 1.57 -1.43 6.87
N THR A 106 1.14 -0.25 6.40
CA THR A 106 1.47 1.06 7.00
C THR A 106 0.21 1.82 7.43
N SER A 107 0.38 2.83 8.28
CA SER A 107 -0.77 3.57 8.81
C SER A 107 -1.27 4.68 7.88
N ASP A 108 -0.41 5.18 6.97
CA ASP A 108 -0.60 6.46 6.27
C ASP A 108 -1.11 7.56 7.21
N TYR A 109 -0.47 7.66 8.37
CA TYR A 109 -0.94 8.55 9.42
C TYR A 109 -0.78 10.01 8.98
N ALA A 110 -1.92 10.64 8.75
CA ALA A 110 -2.03 11.99 8.23
C ALA A 110 -2.97 12.81 9.13
N PRO A 111 -2.49 13.32 10.29
CA PRO A 111 -3.31 14.12 11.17
C PRO A 111 -3.56 15.51 10.60
N GLU A 112 -4.70 16.10 10.97
CA GLU A 112 -5.06 17.49 10.68
C GLU A 112 -4.05 18.49 11.27
N PRO A 113 -3.83 19.66 10.64
CA PRO A 113 -4.55 20.17 9.47
C PRO A 113 -4.01 19.60 8.14
N ARG A 114 -4.85 18.89 7.38
CA ARG A 114 -4.55 18.38 6.02
C ARG A 114 -5.84 18.33 5.19
N GLU A 115 -5.74 18.63 3.89
CA GLU A 115 -6.92 18.53 3.00
C GLU A 115 -7.38 17.09 2.76
N THR A 116 -6.44 16.13 2.88
CA THR A 116 -6.70 14.70 2.74
C THR A 116 -5.91 13.89 3.77
N GLY A 117 -6.48 12.76 4.22
CA GLY A 117 -5.83 11.85 5.15
C GLY A 117 -6.77 11.26 6.21
N ILE A 118 -6.29 10.23 6.92
CA ILE A 118 -7.01 9.62 8.04
C ILE A 118 -6.08 9.57 9.26
N ALA A 119 -6.59 10.01 10.42
CA ALA A 119 -5.90 9.86 11.70
C ALA A 119 -6.04 8.43 12.26
N GLY A 120 -5.54 7.44 11.53
CA GLY A 120 -5.74 6.01 11.81
C GLY A 120 -4.73 5.36 12.76
N PHE A 121 -3.81 6.10 13.38
CA PHE A 121 -2.70 5.49 14.13
C PHE A 121 -3.16 4.66 15.34
N LYS A 122 -4.17 5.13 16.09
CA LYS A 122 -4.69 4.39 17.26
C LYS A 122 -5.44 3.11 16.87
N SER A 123 -6.04 3.08 15.69
CA SER A 123 -6.75 1.91 15.16
C SER A 123 -5.85 1.00 14.30
N PHE A 124 -4.59 1.37 14.10
CA PHE A 124 -3.66 0.67 13.22
C PHE A 124 -3.52 -0.81 13.56
N ILE A 125 -3.19 -1.14 14.81
CA ILE A 125 -3.00 -2.53 15.25
C ILE A 125 -4.32 -3.30 15.26
N PRO A 126 -5.42 -2.81 15.88
CA PRO A 126 -6.69 -3.53 15.87
C PRO A 126 -7.22 -3.83 14.47
N LEU A 127 -7.16 -2.87 13.54
CA LEU A 127 -7.61 -3.09 12.17
C LEU A 127 -6.70 -4.06 11.42
N SER A 128 -5.38 -3.98 11.60
CA SER A 128 -4.46 -4.94 10.97
C SER A 128 -4.66 -6.36 11.52
N TYR A 129 -4.97 -6.51 12.81
CA TYR A 129 -5.26 -7.79 13.43
C TYR A 129 -6.61 -8.39 13.01
N SER A 130 -7.52 -7.59 12.43
CA SER A 130 -8.77 -8.13 11.87
C SER A 130 -8.49 -9.13 10.75
N LEU A 131 -7.41 -8.95 9.98
CA LEU A 131 -6.97 -9.89 8.94
C LEU A 131 -6.65 -11.28 9.51
N VAL A 132 -6.12 -11.35 10.74
CA VAL A 132 -5.87 -12.63 11.42
C VAL A 132 -7.18 -13.21 11.93
N SER A 133 -8.02 -12.36 12.53
CA SER A 133 -9.34 -12.77 13.05
C SER A 133 -10.25 -13.33 11.95
N GLU A 134 -10.13 -12.79 10.74
CA GLU A 134 -10.85 -13.20 9.53
C GLU A 134 -10.20 -14.40 8.80
N GLY A 135 -9.03 -14.87 9.24
CA GLY A 135 -8.31 -15.98 8.60
C GLY A 135 -7.61 -15.63 7.29
N VAL A 136 -7.45 -14.35 6.96
CA VAL A 136 -6.74 -13.86 5.76
C VAL A 136 -5.23 -14.03 5.91
N LEU A 137 -4.71 -13.76 7.12
CA LEU A 137 -3.31 -13.88 7.49
C LEU A 137 -3.14 -14.74 8.74
N THR A 138 -1.99 -15.38 8.86
CA THR A 138 -1.50 -15.91 10.14
C THR A 138 -0.88 -14.79 10.99
N GLU A 139 -0.71 -15.01 12.29
CA GLU A 139 0.00 -14.06 13.15
C GLU A 139 1.45 -13.81 12.71
N GLU A 140 2.14 -14.84 12.19
CA GLU A 140 3.50 -14.67 11.67
C GLU A 140 3.51 -13.81 10.40
N GLN A 141 2.59 -14.05 9.45
CA GLN A 141 2.46 -13.18 8.27
C GLN A 141 2.12 -11.73 8.66
N LEU A 142 1.27 -11.52 9.67
CA LEU A 142 0.99 -10.18 10.17
C LEU A 142 2.25 -9.51 10.73
N LYS A 143 3.02 -10.22 11.55
CA LYS A 143 4.30 -9.76 12.09
C LYS A 143 5.33 -9.46 10.99
N GLU A 144 5.37 -10.29 9.95
CA GLU A 144 6.22 -10.05 8.78
C GLU A 144 5.88 -8.72 8.12
N LYS A 145 4.60 -8.45 7.86
CA LYS A 145 4.14 -7.24 7.18
C LYS A 145 4.25 -5.96 8.00
N LEU A 146 4.13 -6.06 9.31
CA LEU A 146 4.20 -4.90 10.21
C LEU A 146 5.63 -4.53 10.60
N PHE A 147 6.55 -5.51 10.72
CA PHE A 147 7.86 -5.28 11.34
C PHE A 147 9.05 -5.81 10.52
N ILE A 148 8.98 -7.06 10.07
CA ILE A 148 10.16 -7.71 9.46
C ILE A 148 10.42 -7.21 8.04
N ASN A 149 9.38 -7.13 7.21
CA ASN A 149 9.49 -6.68 5.82
C ASN A 149 9.87 -5.20 5.73
N PRO A 150 9.25 -4.28 6.50
CA PRO A 150 9.68 -2.87 6.53
C PRO A 150 11.18 -2.73 6.83
N LYS A 151 11.67 -3.43 7.87
CA LYS A 151 13.10 -3.43 8.24
C LYS A 151 13.98 -3.88 7.07
N LYS A 152 13.68 -5.04 6.48
CA LYS A 152 14.43 -5.58 5.34
C LYS A 152 14.45 -4.62 4.15
N ILE A 153 13.31 -3.99 3.84
CA ILE A 153 13.19 -3.06 2.71
C ILE A 153 14.08 -1.83 2.94
N ILE A 154 14.02 -1.23 4.14
CA ILE A 154 14.83 -0.06 4.51
C ILE A 154 16.33 -0.38 4.46
N GLU A 155 16.75 -1.48 5.09
CA GLU A 155 18.15 -1.92 5.11
C GLU A 155 18.66 -2.20 3.69
N SER A 156 17.84 -2.82 2.85
CA SER A 156 18.20 -3.08 1.45
C SER A 156 18.32 -1.81 0.60
N GLY A 157 17.75 -0.69 1.04
CA GLY A 157 17.85 0.62 0.41
C GLY A 157 19.14 1.38 0.71
N GLY A 158 20.06 0.79 1.50
CA GLY A 158 21.32 1.43 1.88
C GLY A 158 21.23 2.29 3.14
N TYR A 159 20.07 2.34 3.78
CA TYR A 159 19.90 2.97 5.10
C TYR A 159 20.12 1.89 6.17
N ALA A 160 21.38 1.72 6.59
CA ALA A 160 21.69 0.87 7.73
C ALA A 160 21.09 1.50 9.00
N ILE A 161 20.06 0.88 9.57
CA ILE A 161 19.62 1.21 10.92
C ILE A 161 20.70 0.67 11.83
N GLY A 162 21.47 1.57 12.47
CA GLY A 162 22.62 1.20 13.28
C GLY A 162 22.27 0.07 14.25
N SER A 163 23.02 -1.02 14.16
CA SER A 163 23.00 -2.10 15.13
C SER A 163 23.58 -1.59 16.44
N SER A 164 22.72 -1.08 17.32
CA SER A 164 23.04 -0.87 18.73
C SER A 164 22.82 -2.17 19.49
#